data_AF-A0A451ERZ8-F1
#
_entry.id   AF-A0A451ERZ8-F1
#
_cell.length_a   1.000
_cell.length_b   1.000
_cell.length_c   1.000
_cell.angle_alpha   90.00
_cell.angle_beta   90.00
_cell.angle_gamma   90.00
#
_symmetry.space_group_name_H-M   'P 1'
#
loop_
_entity.id
_entity.type
_entity.pdbx_description
1 polymer ?
#
loop_
_entity_poly.entity_id
_entity_poly.type
_entity_poly.pdbx_seq_one_letter_code
_entity_poly.pdbx_strand_id
1 'polypeptide(L)'
;GISYSFSVTNGNVFSILRIDGTGVLNRSTWIPTSGELKRIGYLLPEQYDMCHVYNMCGPNGLCDINTSPICNCIKGFKARQQEAWELGDTKEGCVRKTQLRCNVDQFLKLQTMKLPDTVVSIVDMKLGLKECKKKCLATCNCTAYANANMENGGSGCVIWTGELLDIR
;
A
#
# COMPACT_ATOMS: atom_id res chain seq x y z
N GLY A 1 3.56 -0.33 -21.02
CA GLY A 1 4.35 -0.74 -19.86
C GLY A 1 4.66 0.48 -19.02
N ILE A 2 4.76 0.32 -17.70
CA ILE A 2 5.21 1.39 -16.80
C ILE A 2 6.75 1.28 -16.71
N SER A 3 7.46 2.39 -16.90
CA SER A 3 8.91 2.45 -16.77
C SER A 3 9.31 3.54 -15.79
N TYR A 4 10.32 3.25 -14.98
CA TYR A 4 10.92 4.23 -14.07
C TYR A 4 12.35 4.54 -14.51
N SER A 5 12.74 5.81 -14.43
CA SER A 5 14.11 6.29 -14.66
C SER A 5 14.45 7.37 -13.66
N PHE A 6 15.72 7.47 -13.26
CA PHE A 6 16.23 8.55 -12.43
C PHE A 6 17.47 9.17 -13.07
N SER A 7 17.69 10.45 -12.84
CA SER A 7 18.86 11.20 -13.30
C SER A 7 19.61 11.79 -12.11
N VAL A 8 20.94 11.83 -12.20
CA VAL A 8 21.78 12.50 -11.22
C VAL A 8 22.14 13.90 -11.74
N THR A 9 21.85 14.93 -10.95
CA THR A 9 22.05 16.33 -11.37
C THR A 9 23.52 16.77 -11.31
N ASN A 10 24.34 16.12 -10.49
CA ASN A 10 25.78 16.36 -10.41
C ASN A 10 26.52 15.36 -11.31
N GLY A 11 27.16 15.86 -12.37
CA GLY A 11 27.88 15.03 -13.35
C GLY A 11 29.08 14.25 -12.78
N ASN A 12 29.58 14.63 -11.60
CA ASN A 12 30.69 13.94 -10.93
C ASN A 12 30.21 12.82 -9.99
N VAL A 13 28.89 12.59 -9.90
CA VAL A 13 28.30 11.59 -9.02
C VAL A 13 27.71 10.46 -9.85
N PHE A 14 28.23 9.25 -9.62
CA PHE A 14 27.70 8.03 -10.22
C PHE A 14 26.75 7.37 -9.24
N SER A 15 25.54 7.02 -9.68
CA SER A 15 24.55 6.35 -8.86
C SER A 15 23.82 5.29 -9.66
N ILE A 16 23.49 4.16 -9.02
CA ILE A 16 22.88 3.00 -9.65
C ILE A 16 21.82 2.38 -8.73
N LEU A 17 20.74 1.87 -9.33
CA LEU A 17 19.77 1.00 -8.69
C LEU A 17 20.11 -0.46 -9.02
N ARG A 18 20.29 -1.29 -8.00
CA ARG A 18 20.66 -2.70 -8.18
C ARG A 18 19.85 -3.58 -7.23
N ILE A 19 19.49 -4.75 -7.70
CA ILE A 19 19.00 -5.85 -6.87
C ILE A 19 20.21 -6.72 -6.52
N ASP A 20 20.41 -6.98 -5.23
CA ASP A 20 21.50 -7.86 -4.78
C ASP A 20 21.09 -9.35 -4.75
N GLY A 21 22.02 -10.23 -4.36
CA GLY A 21 21.78 -11.68 -4.33
C GLY A 21 20.71 -12.13 -3.31
N THR A 22 20.24 -11.23 -2.44
CA THR A 22 19.15 -11.50 -1.49
C THR A 22 17.79 -10.98 -1.98
N GLY A 23 17.71 -10.38 -3.17
CA GLY A 23 16.48 -9.83 -3.73
C GLY A 23 16.13 -8.42 -3.25
N VAL A 24 17.02 -7.76 -2.51
CA VAL A 24 16.83 -6.41 -1.98
C VAL A 24 17.22 -5.38 -3.04
N LEU A 25 16.29 -4.47 -3.36
CA LEU A 25 16.56 -3.32 -4.22
C LEU A 25 17.24 -2.22 -3.40
N ASN A 26 18.42 -1.79 -3.84
CA ASN A 26 19.19 -0.75 -3.17
C ASN A 26 19.74 0.28 -4.16
N ARG A 27 19.90 1.51 -3.67
CA ARG A 27 20.58 2.58 -4.38
C ARG A 27 22.00 2.73 -3.85
N SER A 28 22.96 2.58 -4.76
CA SER A 28 24.37 2.77 -4.46
C SER A 28 24.90 4.00 -5.18
N THR A 29 25.72 4.79 -4.51
CA THR A 29 26.29 6.04 -5.05
C THR A 29 27.77 6.09 -4.74
N TRP A 30 28.58 6.39 -5.76
CA TRP A 30 30.00 6.62 -5.60
C TRP A 30 30.23 7.97 -4.93
N ILE A 31 30.99 7.98 -3.83
CA ILE A 31 31.35 9.19 -3.10
C ILE A 31 32.81 9.52 -3.42
N PRO A 32 33.08 10.58 -4.22
CA PRO A 32 34.45 10.92 -4.64
C PRO A 32 35.38 11.25 -3.48
N THR A 33 34.86 11.88 -2.41
CA THR A 33 35.66 12.30 -1.26
C THR A 33 36.18 11.14 -0.41
N SER A 34 35.43 10.04 -0.31
CA SER A 34 35.87 8.84 0.41
C SER A 34 36.43 7.76 -0.51
N GLY A 35 36.25 7.87 -1.83
CA GLY A 35 36.66 6.83 -2.79
C GLY A 35 35.87 5.53 -2.62
N GLU A 36 34.62 5.60 -2.17
CA GLU A 36 33.81 4.44 -1.82
C GLU A 36 32.45 4.46 -2.51
N LEU A 37 31.96 3.28 -2.87
CA LEU A 37 30.57 3.07 -3.25
C LEU A 37 29.72 2.90 -1.98
N LYS A 38 28.95 3.92 -1.62
CA LYS A 38 28.06 3.85 -0.45
C LYS A 38 26.65 3.48 -0.85
N ARG A 39 26.02 2.65 -0.03
CA ARG A 39 24.58 2.39 -0.08
C ARG A 39 23.87 3.57 0.58
N ILE A 40 23.08 4.31 -0.18
CA ILE A 40 22.47 5.58 0.27
C ILE A 40 20.98 5.40 0.62
N GLY A 41 20.38 4.26 0.28
CA GLY A 41 19.04 3.92 0.75
C GLY A 41 18.65 2.48 0.45
N TYR A 42 17.92 1.87 1.38
CA TYR A 42 17.13 0.67 1.14
C TYR A 42 15.83 1.12 0.46
N LEU A 43 15.56 0.62 -0.74
CA LEU A 43 14.32 0.96 -1.43
C LEU A 43 13.22 -0.05 -1.13
N LEU A 44 13.57 -1.28 -0.76
CA LEU A 44 12.67 -2.38 -0.38
C LEU A 44 13.45 -3.39 0.48
N PRO A 45 12.76 -4.24 1.27
CA PRO A 45 12.49 -4.02 2.69
C PRO A 45 13.75 -3.77 3.53
N GLU A 46 13.66 -2.84 4.48
CA GLU A 46 14.47 -2.94 5.69
C GLU A 46 14.21 -4.31 6.34
N GLN A 47 15.27 -5.03 6.67
CA GLN A 47 15.22 -6.40 7.20
C GLN A 47 14.39 -6.55 8.50
N TYR A 48 13.94 -5.44 9.09
CA TYR A 48 13.21 -5.37 10.35
C TYR A 48 11.74 -4.90 10.23
N ASP A 49 11.30 -4.39 9.07
CA ASP A 49 9.90 -4.00 8.88
C ASP A 49 9.10 -5.16 8.27
N MET A 50 8.47 -5.96 9.13
CA MET A 50 7.62 -7.08 8.73
C MET A 50 6.42 -6.64 7.87
N CYS A 51 6.00 -5.37 7.93
CA CYS A 51 4.91 -4.85 7.10
C CYS A 51 5.32 -4.62 5.64
N HIS A 52 6.60 -4.76 5.30
CA HIS A 52 7.05 -4.79 3.91
C HIS A 52 6.93 -6.19 3.27
N VAL A 53 6.67 -7.24 4.06
CA VAL A 53 6.34 -8.56 3.52
C VAL A 53 4.97 -8.49 2.86
N TYR A 54 4.90 -8.88 1.59
CA TYR A 54 3.67 -8.81 0.82
C TYR A 54 2.53 -9.54 1.54
N ASN A 55 1.43 -8.83 1.75
CA ASN A 55 0.19 -9.36 2.32
C ASN A 55 0.35 -10.01 3.71
N MET A 56 1.24 -9.47 4.56
CA MET A 56 1.53 -9.96 5.91
C MET A 56 0.29 -10.16 6.81
N CYS A 57 -0.73 -9.31 6.67
CA CYS A 57 -1.93 -9.33 7.52
C CYS A 57 -3.19 -9.92 6.87
N GLY A 58 -3.03 -10.51 5.69
CA GLY A 58 -4.15 -11.09 4.95
C GLY A 58 -5.20 -10.07 4.48
N PRO A 59 -6.32 -10.56 3.92
CA PRO A 59 -7.35 -9.70 3.33
C PRO A 59 -8.02 -8.76 4.31
N ASN A 60 -8.13 -7.48 3.97
CA ASN A 60 -8.68 -6.40 4.80
C ASN A 60 -7.99 -6.24 6.18
N GLY A 61 -6.82 -6.85 6.36
CA GLY A 61 -5.98 -6.69 7.54
C GLY A 61 -4.93 -5.60 7.33
N LEU A 62 -4.81 -4.70 8.29
CA LEU A 62 -3.88 -3.58 8.34
C LEU A 62 -2.62 -3.97 9.08
N CYS A 63 -1.45 -3.80 8.46
CA CYS A 63 -0.16 -3.98 9.12
C CYS A 63 0.34 -2.66 9.72
N ASP A 64 0.54 -2.61 11.04
CA ASP A 64 1.14 -1.45 11.70
C ASP A 64 2.24 -1.89 12.67
N ILE A 65 3.49 -1.58 12.31
CA ILE A 65 4.69 -1.94 13.09
C ILE A 65 4.68 -1.33 14.50
N ASN A 66 3.90 -0.29 14.73
CA ASN A 66 3.80 0.38 16.03
C ASN A 66 2.77 -0.26 16.97
N THR A 67 2.09 -1.32 16.52
CA THR A 67 1.02 -1.99 17.28
C THR A 67 1.40 -3.41 17.65
N SER A 68 0.79 -3.91 18.74
CA SER A 68 0.90 -5.29 19.17
C SER A 68 -0.51 -5.85 19.44
N PRO A 69 -1.02 -6.78 18.62
CA PRO A 69 -0.36 -7.42 17.48
C PRO A 69 -0.14 -6.45 16.29
N ILE A 70 0.87 -6.74 15.44
CA ILE A 70 1.21 -5.92 14.26
C ILE A 70 0.04 -5.87 13.26
N CYS A 71 -0.71 -6.97 13.16
CA CYS A 71 -1.86 -7.06 12.27
C CYS A 71 -3.16 -6.71 13.00
N ASN A 72 -3.88 -5.75 12.45
CA ASN A 72 -5.15 -5.26 12.98
C ASN A 72 -6.23 -5.32 11.91
N CYS A 73 -7.47 -5.61 12.28
CA CYS A 73 -8.58 -5.41 11.35
C CYS A 73 -8.90 -3.93 11.18
N ILE A 74 -9.18 -3.50 9.93
CA ILE A 74 -9.70 -2.16 9.66
C ILE A 74 -10.93 -1.91 10.55
N LYS A 75 -11.07 -0.70 11.11
CA LYS A 75 -12.24 -0.36 11.93
C LYS A 75 -13.55 -0.62 11.16
N GLY A 76 -14.43 -1.41 11.76
CA GLY A 76 -15.66 -1.92 11.12
C GLY A 76 -15.54 -3.36 10.59
N PHE A 77 -14.36 -3.96 10.68
CA PHE A 77 -14.08 -5.36 10.37
C PHE A 77 -13.73 -6.14 11.65
N LYS A 78 -13.84 -7.46 11.59
CA LYS A 78 -13.43 -8.43 12.61
C LYS A 78 -12.64 -9.56 11.94
N ALA A 79 -11.84 -10.30 12.71
CA ALA A 79 -11.13 -11.46 12.17
C ALA A 79 -12.14 -12.46 11.58
N ARG A 80 -11.76 -13.08 10.46
CA ARG A 80 -12.59 -14.13 9.85
C ARG A 80 -12.62 -15.39 10.73
N GLN A 81 -11.45 -15.76 11.27
CA GLN A 81 -11.27 -16.83 12.24
C GLN A 81 -10.64 -16.24 13.50
N GLN A 82 -11.43 -16.12 14.57
CA GLN A 82 -11.02 -15.38 15.76
C GLN A 82 -9.93 -16.14 16.54
N GLU A 83 -10.08 -17.45 16.67
CA GLU A 83 -9.15 -18.32 17.39
C GLU A 83 -7.76 -18.33 16.72
N ALA A 84 -7.73 -18.42 15.39
CA ALA A 84 -6.49 -18.37 14.62
C ALA A 84 -5.80 -17.00 14.76
N TRP A 85 -6.57 -15.92 14.70
CA TRP A 85 -6.06 -14.54 14.82
C TRP A 85 -5.42 -14.28 16.19
N GLU A 86 -6.03 -14.77 17.26
CA GLU A 86 -5.51 -14.66 18.63
C GLU A 86 -4.21 -15.45 18.83
N LEU A 87 -3.99 -16.49 18.03
CA LEU A 87 -2.74 -17.26 17.98
C LEU A 87 -1.71 -16.64 17.01
N GLY A 88 -2.03 -15.52 16.35
CA GLY A 88 -1.16 -14.83 15.41
C GLY A 88 -1.24 -15.32 13.96
N ASP A 89 -2.15 -16.25 13.63
CA ASP A 89 -2.41 -16.64 12.25
C ASP A 89 -3.44 -15.70 11.61
N THR A 90 -2.93 -14.78 10.78
CA THR A 90 -3.68 -13.69 10.17
C THR A 90 -4.05 -13.97 8.70
N LYS A 91 -3.76 -15.15 8.17
CA LYS A 91 -3.87 -15.47 6.73
C LYS A 91 -5.28 -15.27 6.18
N GLU A 92 -6.29 -15.63 6.97
CA GLU A 92 -7.70 -15.50 6.61
C GLU A 92 -8.23 -14.06 6.65
N GLY A 93 -7.43 -13.15 7.21
CA GLY A 93 -7.74 -11.73 7.22
C GLY A 93 -8.99 -11.38 8.05
N CYS A 94 -9.65 -10.33 7.61
CA CYS A 94 -10.76 -9.70 8.27
C CYS A 94 -11.99 -9.61 7.35
N VAL A 95 -13.17 -9.70 7.95
CA VAL A 95 -14.47 -9.55 7.31
C VAL A 95 -15.26 -8.41 7.95
N ARG A 96 -16.15 -7.78 7.19
CA ARG A 96 -16.99 -6.69 7.72
C ARG A 96 -17.86 -7.19 8.88
N LYS A 97 -17.98 -6.39 9.93
CA LYS A 97 -18.90 -6.67 11.05
C LYS A 97 -20.37 -6.55 10.64
N THR A 98 -20.66 -5.74 9.63
CA THR A 98 -22.01 -5.46 9.15
C THR A 98 -22.06 -5.60 7.64
N GLN A 99 -23.11 -6.26 7.14
CA GLN A 99 -23.35 -6.40 5.71
C GLN A 99 -23.69 -5.05 5.08
N LEU A 100 -23.13 -4.80 3.91
CA LEU A 100 -23.35 -3.57 3.14
C LEU A 100 -24.76 -3.51 2.55
N ARG A 101 -25.29 -2.30 2.42
CA ARG A 101 -26.57 -2.00 1.78
C ARG A 101 -26.32 -0.95 0.70
N CYS A 102 -25.65 -1.38 -0.37
CA CYS A 102 -25.24 -0.58 -1.53
C CYS A 102 -26.02 0.73 -1.76
N ASN A 103 -25.33 1.81 -2.14
CA ASN A 103 -25.81 3.19 -2.31
C ASN A 103 -26.06 4.01 -1.03
N VAL A 104 -26.34 3.38 0.12
CA VAL A 104 -26.43 4.10 1.42
C VAL A 104 -25.21 3.89 2.31
N ASP A 105 -24.25 3.10 1.84
CA ASP A 105 -23.01 2.82 2.57
C ASP A 105 -22.16 4.08 2.76
N GLN A 106 -21.30 4.03 3.77
CA GLN A 106 -20.37 5.10 4.11
C GLN A 106 -18.94 4.59 4.10
N PHE A 107 -18.01 5.52 3.91
CA PHE A 107 -16.58 5.21 3.90
C PHE A 107 -15.91 5.72 5.17
N LEU A 108 -15.05 4.89 5.74
CA LEU A 108 -14.07 5.30 6.71
C LEU A 108 -12.87 5.88 5.98
N LYS A 109 -12.47 7.10 6.33
CA LYS A 109 -11.23 7.70 5.83
C LYS A 109 -10.05 7.12 6.62
N LEU A 110 -9.17 6.41 5.93
CA LEU A 110 -7.86 6.00 6.44
C LEU A 110 -6.81 7.04 6.04
N GLN A 111 -5.83 7.30 6.91
CA GLN A 111 -4.77 8.28 6.70
C GLN A 111 -3.41 7.59 6.78
N THR A 112 -2.41 8.16 6.09
CA THR A 112 -1.02 7.68 6.15
C THR A 112 -0.86 6.22 5.70
N MET A 113 -1.65 5.84 4.70
CA MET A 113 -1.73 4.46 4.22
C MET A 113 -0.81 4.21 3.01
N LYS A 114 -0.23 3.02 2.95
CA LYS A 114 0.10 2.40 1.67
C LYS A 114 -1.22 1.98 0.99
N LEU A 115 -1.40 2.36 -0.27
CA LEU A 115 -2.58 1.93 -1.04
C LEU A 115 -2.58 0.40 -1.21
N PRO A 116 -3.77 -0.25 -1.19
CA PRO A 116 -3.87 -1.69 -1.41
C PRO A 116 -3.33 -2.12 -2.77
N ASP A 117 -3.06 -3.42 -2.90
CA ASP A 117 -2.78 -4.05 -4.19
C ASP A 117 -3.79 -3.61 -5.27
N THR A 118 -3.29 -3.27 -6.45
CA THR A 118 -4.08 -2.68 -7.54
C THR A 118 -4.51 -3.68 -8.61
N VAL A 119 -4.25 -5.00 -8.46
CA VAL A 119 -4.66 -6.04 -9.41
C VAL A 119 -6.16 -6.00 -9.70
N VAL A 120 -6.99 -5.79 -8.68
CA VAL A 120 -8.46 -5.70 -8.82
C VAL A 120 -8.93 -4.27 -8.57
N SER A 121 -8.40 -3.35 -9.38
CA SER A 121 -8.73 -1.92 -9.31
C SER A 121 -9.01 -1.29 -10.67
N ILE A 122 -9.73 -0.17 -10.65
CA ILE A 122 -10.08 0.63 -11.82
C ILE A 122 -9.52 2.04 -11.60
N VAL A 123 -8.76 2.54 -12.58
CA VAL A 123 -8.15 3.87 -12.52
C VAL A 123 -8.81 4.81 -13.54
N ASP A 124 -9.15 6.02 -13.09
CA ASP A 124 -9.73 7.08 -13.93
C ASP A 124 -9.11 8.43 -13.56
N MET A 125 -8.14 8.88 -14.39
CA MET A 125 -7.39 10.12 -14.15
C MET A 125 -8.21 11.39 -14.37
N LYS A 126 -9.42 11.29 -14.97
CA LYS A 126 -10.27 12.45 -15.25
C LYS A 126 -11.14 12.84 -14.06
N LEU A 127 -11.31 11.94 -13.09
CA LEU A 127 -12.18 12.16 -11.94
C LEU A 127 -11.42 12.77 -10.78
N GLY A 128 -12.08 13.68 -10.06
CA GLY A 128 -11.65 14.12 -8.74
C GLY A 128 -12.16 13.19 -7.64
N LEU A 129 -11.67 13.39 -6.41
CA LEU A 129 -12.01 12.55 -5.26
C LEU A 129 -13.52 12.51 -4.95
N LYS A 130 -14.25 13.62 -5.17
CA LYS A 130 -15.69 13.71 -4.93
C LYS A 130 -16.48 12.85 -5.91
N GLU A 131 -16.12 12.90 -7.19
CA GLU A 131 -16.70 12.09 -8.25
C GLU A 131 -16.32 10.62 -8.07
N CYS A 132 -15.08 10.35 -7.64
CA CYS A 132 -14.60 9.02 -7.30
C CYS A 132 -15.46 8.36 -6.21
N LYS A 133 -15.76 9.12 -5.13
CA LYS A 133 -16.69 8.68 -4.08
C LYS A 133 -18.07 8.34 -4.64
N LYS A 134 -18.65 9.22 -5.47
CA LYS A 134 -19.98 9.01 -6.08
C LYS A 134 -19.99 7.75 -6.95
N LYS A 135 -18.97 7.58 -7.79
CA LYS A 135 -18.82 6.41 -8.68
C LYS A 135 -18.69 5.11 -7.89
N CYS A 136 -17.91 5.13 -6.80
CA CYS A 136 -17.79 3.99 -5.89
C CYS A 136 -19.12 3.67 -5.20
N LEU A 137 -19.85 4.66 -4.66
CA LEU A 137 -21.18 4.43 -4.06
C LEU A 137 -22.19 3.82 -5.02
N ALA A 138 -22.15 4.23 -6.29
CA ALA A 138 -23.01 3.70 -7.35
C ALA A 138 -22.61 2.29 -7.83
N THR A 139 -21.44 1.79 -7.41
CA THR A 139 -20.91 0.48 -7.80
C THR A 139 -20.95 -0.45 -6.58
N CYS A 140 -21.92 -1.35 -6.50
CA CYS A 140 -22.13 -2.18 -5.29
C CYS A 140 -20.95 -3.08 -4.90
N ASN A 141 -20.07 -3.41 -5.85
CA ASN A 141 -18.86 -4.18 -5.58
C ASN A 141 -17.66 -3.31 -5.17
N CYS A 142 -17.80 -1.99 -5.14
CA CYS A 142 -16.74 -1.11 -4.70
C CYS A 142 -16.47 -1.27 -3.20
N THR A 143 -15.20 -1.46 -2.84
CA THR A 143 -14.80 -1.65 -1.45
C THR A 143 -13.97 -0.50 -0.89
N ALA A 144 -13.23 0.20 -1.74
CA ALA A 144 -12.44 1.39 -1.39
C ALA A 144 -12.23 2.30 -2.61
N TYR A 145 -11.88 3.55 -2.34
CA TYR A 145 -11.42 4.50 -3.36
C TYR A 145 -10.37 5.46 -2.82
N ALA A 146 -9.53 6.00 -3.69
CA ALA A 146 -8.50 6.98 -3.37
C ALA A 146 -8.18 7.90 -4.56
N ASN A 147 -7.42 8.96 -4.32
CA ASN A 147 -6.77 9.69 -5.42
C ASN A 147 -5.70 8.81 -6.07
N ALA A 148 -5.54 8.91 -7.38
CA ALA A 148 -4.51 8.18 -8.13
C ALA A 148 -3.14 8.88 -8.09
N ASN A 149 -3.15 10.22 -8.04
CA ASN A 149 -1.98 11.05 -7.82
C ASN A 149 -2.22 11.89 -6.56
N MET A 150 -1.25 11.96 -5.66
CA MET A 150 -1.32 12.72 -4.40
C MET A 150 -0.71 14.13 -4.51
N GLU A 151 -0.07 14.47 -5.62
CA GLU A 151 0.48 15.80 -5.87
C GLU A 151 -0.61 16.89 -5.91
N ASN A 152 -0.25 18.12 -5.54
CA ASN A 152 -1.08 19.32 -5.67
C ASN A 152 -2.50 19.18 -5.08
N GLY A 153 -2.64 18.49 -3.93
CA GLY A 153 -3.93 18.29 -3.26
C GLY A 153 -4.73 17.09 -3.78
N GLY A 154 -4.18 16.35 -4.74
CA GLY A 154 -4.66 15.06 -5.19
C GLY A 154 -5.54 15.13 -6.45
N SER A 155 -5.33 14.19 -7.36
CA SER A 155 -6.07 14.06 -8.62
C SER A 155 -6.21 12.61 -9.06
N GLY A 156 -7.12 12.38 -10.00
CA GLY A 156 -7.47 11.04 -10.47
C GLY A 156 -8.20 10.21 -9.42
N CYS A 157 -8.64 9.04 -9.84
CA CYS A 157 -9.47 8.14 -9.04
C CYS A 157 -8.95 6.72 -9.20
N VAL A 158 -8.78 6.02 -8.08
CA VAL A 158 -8.60 4.56 -8.05
C VAL A 158 -9.75 3.98 -7.25
N ILE A 159 -10.39 2.94 -7.78
CA ILE A 159 -11.50 2.21 -7.15
C ILE A 159 -11.12 0.74 -7.06
N TRP A 160 -11.28 0.13 -5.89
CA TRP A 160 -11.08 -1.30 -5.69
C TRP A 160 -12.42 -2.04 -5.68
N THR A 161 -12.44 -3.24 -6.26
CA THR A 161 -13.60 -4.14 -6.23
C THR A 161 -13.22 -5.51 -5.70
N GLY A 162 -13.34 -5.71 -4.38
CA GLY A 162 -12.93 -6.95 -3.72
C GLY A 162 -12.21 -6.69 -2.40
N GLU A 163 -11.50 -7.69 -1.91
CA GLU A 163 -10.75 -7.56 -0.67
C GLU A 163 -9.53 -6.64 -0.85
N LEU A 164 -9.21 -5.88 0.20
CA LEU A 164 -8.05 -5.00 0.19
C LEU A 164 -6.84 -5.80 0.69
N LEU A 165 -5.83 -5.95 -0.17
CA LEU A 165 -4.62 -6.72 0.14
C LEU A 165 -3.43 -5.79 0.36
N ASP A 166 -2.45 -6.26 1.14
CA ASP A 166 -1.12 -5.63 1.25
C ASP A 166 -1.13 -4.17 1.73
N ILE A 167 -2.05 -3.85 2.65
CA ILE A 167 -2.20 -2.53 3.29
C ILE A 167 -1.38 -2.43 4.59
N ARG A 168 -0.80 -1.25 4.81
CA ARG A 168 -0.07 -0.87 6.02
C ARG A 168 -0.18 0.64 6.26
#